data_AF-A0A2T0BQ39-F1
#
_entry.id   AF-A0A2T0BQ39-F1
#
_cell.length_a   1.000
_cell.length_b   1.000
_cell.length_c   1.000
_cell.angle_alpha   90.00
_cell.angle_beta   90.00
_cell.angle_gamma   90.00
#
_symmetry.space_group_name_H-M   'P 1'
#
loop_
_entity.id
_entity.type
_entity.pdbx_description
1 polymer ?
#
loop_
_entity_poly.entity_id
_entity_poly.type
_entity_poly.pdbx_seq_one_letter_code
_entity_poly.pdbx_strand_id
1 'polypeptide(L)'
;MEDYKYSLDIIKQELNSKWICSEIKYAFKVSVEALEKQIPQKPTHLTAENDIKIGSFVFHKGAKIYSCKCKEWVGYKDLFCKHCGQKLKWD
;
A
#
# COMPACT_ATOMS: atom_id res chain seq x y z
N MET A 1 12.33 8.40 -17.21
CA MET A 1 12.85 7.29 -16.40
C MET A 1 11.72 6.30 -16.28
N GLU A 2 11.94 5.05 -16.71
CA GLU A 2 10.94 3.99 -16.58
C GLU A 2 10.63 3.81 -15.10
N ASP A 3 9.40 4.11 -14.69
CA ASP A 3 8.93 3.96 -13.31
C ASP A 3 7.90 2.84 -13.21
N TYR A 4 7.44 2.55 -11.99
CA TYR A 4 6.47 1.48 -11.75
C TYR A 4 5.17 1.65 -12.55
N LYS A 5 4.81 2.87 -12.94
CA LYS A 5 3.60 3.13 -13.75
C LYS A 5 3.81 2.67 -15.18
N TYR A 6 4.97 2.96 -15.75
CA TYR A 6 5.32 2.47 -17.09
C TYR A 6 5.28 0.93 -17.15
N SER A 7 5.87 0.24 -16.16
CA SER A 7 5.79 -1.23 -16.10
C SER A 7 4.35 -1.73 -15.92
N LEU A 8 3.53 -1.06 -15.11
CA LEU A 8 2.13 -1.43 -14.91
C LEU A 8 1.31 -1.33 -16.21
N ASP A 9 1.54 -0.28 -16.99
CA ASP A 9 0.81 -0.07 -18.25
C ASP A 9 1.10 -1.18 -19.25
N ILE A 10 2.38 -1.56 -19.40
CA ILE A 10 2.80 -2.68 -20.27
C ILE A 10 2.13 -3.98 -19.81
N ILE A 11 2.24 -4.32 -18.52
CA ILE A 11 1.69 -5.60 -18.01
C ILE A 11 0.16 -5.65 -18.17
N LYS A 12 -0.53 -4.52 -17.94
CA LYS A 12 -1.99 -4.42 -18.12
C LYS A 12 -2.41 -4.58 -19.59
N GLN A 13 -1.63 -4.08 -20.54
CA GLN A 13 -1.86 -4.32 -21.97
C GLN A 13 -1.66 -5.80 -22.32
N GLU A 14 -0.56 -6.40 -21.87
CA GLU A 14 -0.23 -7.80 -22.16
C GLU A 14 -1.24 -8.79 -21.56
N LEU A 15 -1.85 -8.48 -20.41
CA LEU A 15 -2.90 -9.31 -19.81
C LEU A 15 -4.10 -9.58 -20.74
N ASN A 16 -4.37 -8.66 -21.68
CA ASN A 16 -5.44 -8.82 -22.67
C ASN A 16 -5.00 -9.60 -23.92
N SER A 17 -3.71 -9.94 -24.04
CA SER A 17 -3.19 -10.70 -25.16
C SER A 17 -3.77 -12.10 -25.19
N LYS A 18 -4.17 -12.54 -26.40
CA LYS A 18 -4.59 -13.91 -26.67
C LYS A 18 -3.41 -14.89 -26.77
N TRP A 19 -2.19 -14.37 -26.83
CA TRP A 19 -0.98 -15.14 -27.10
C TRP A 19 -0.21 -15.57 -25.84
N ILE A 20 -0.63 -15.10 -24.66
CA ILE A 20 -0.03 -15.51 -23.39
C ILE A 20 -0.89 -16.59 -22.71
N CYS A 21 -0.24 -17.62 -22.16
CA CYS A 21 -0.91 -18.71 -21.46
C CYS A 21 -1.44 -18.28 -20.08
N SER A 22 -2.27 -19.12 -19.46
CA SER A 22 -2.91 -18.87 -18.16
C SER A 22 -1.92 -18.60 -17.03
N GLU A 23 -0.80 -19.32 -17.01
CA GLU A 23 0.24 -19.25 -15.99
C GLU A 23 0.95 -17.89 -16.05
N ILE A 24 1.26 -17.42 -17.25
CA ILE A 24 1.84 -16.08 -17.46
C ILE A 24 0.83 -14.99 -17.10
N LYS A 25 -0.45 -15.17 -17.45
CA LYS A 25 -1.51 -14.25 -17.00
C LYS A 25 -1.58 -14.17 -15.48
N TYR A 26 -1.45 -15.29 -14.78
CA TYR A 26 -1.41 -15.30 -13.32
C TYR A 26 -0.18 -14.57 -12.78
N ALA A 27 1.01 -14.85 -13.31
CA ALA A 27 2.25 -14.17 -12.92
C ALA A 27 2.16 -12.65 -13.13
N PHE A 28 1.56 -12.20 -14.23
CA PHE A 28 1.31 -10.80 -14.52
C PHE A 28 0.31 -10.16 -13.56
N LYS A 29 -0.79 -10.84 -13.20
CA LYS A 29 -1.74 -10.35 -12.19
C LYS A 29 -1.06 -10.13 -10.83
N VAL A 30 -0.26 -11.09 -10.37
CA VAL A 30 0.48 -10.98 -9.10
C VAL A 30 1.51 -9.85 -9.18
N SER A 31 2.18 -9.71 -10.32
CA SER A 31 3.14 -8.62 -10.56
C SER A 31 2.47 -7.24 -10.52
N VAL A 32 1.27 -7.11 -11.13
CA VAL A 32 0.47 -5.87 -11.06
C VAL A 32 0.14 -5.52 -9.61
N GLU A 33 -0.34 -6.48 -8.82
CA GLU A 33 -0.67 -6.24 -7.41
C GLU A 33 0.55 -5.76 -6.60
N ALA A 34 1.71 -6.38 -6.82
CA ALA A 34 2.96 -6.00 -6.16
C ALA A 34 3.44 -4.60 -6.56
N LEU A 35 3.38 -4.27 -7.86
CA LEU A 35 3.78 -2.97 -8.39
C LEU A 35 2.83 -1.84 -7.96
N GLU A 36 1.53 -2.11 -7.89
CA GLU A 36 0.55 -1.14 -7.39
C GLU A 36 0.83 -0.75 -5.93
N LYS A 37 1.28 -1.70 -5.09
CA LYS A 37 1.72 -1.42 -3.72
C LYS A 37 2.99 -0.56 -3.64
N GLN A 38 3.82 -0.53 -4.68
CA GLN A 38 5.01 0.34 -4.75
C GLN A 38 4.67 1.79 -5.06
N ILE A 39 3.47 2.09 -5.59
CA ILE A 39 3.02 3.47 -5.79
C ILE A 39 2.73 4.08 -4.41
N PRO A 40 3.47 5.12 -3.97
CA PRO A 40 3.31 5.67 -2.63
C PRO A 40 1.91 6.25 -2.38
N GLN A 41 1.32 5.92 -1.23
CA GLN A 41 0.00 6.44 -0.84
C GLN A 41 0.07 7.10 0.54
N LYS A 42 -0.70 8.19 0.71
CA LYS A 42 -0.82 8.85 2.00
C LYS A 42 -1.65 8.00 2.96
N PRO A 43 -1.17 7.73 4.18
CA PRO A 43 -1.99 7.08 5.20
C PRO A 43 -3.16 7.98 5.60
N THR A 44 -4.27 7.35 5.95
CA THR A 44 -5.41 8.04 6.57
C THR A 44 -5.08 8.30 8.04
N HIS A 45 -5.62 9.37 8.62
CA HIS A 45 -5.45 9.63 10.04
C HIS A 45 -6.75 10.04 10.70
N LEU A 46 -6.84 9.71 11.97
CA LEU A 46 -7.86 10.18 12.89
C LEU A 46 -7.19 10.79 14.11
N THR A 47 -7.87 11.73 14.74
CA THR A 47 -7.42 12.33 16.00
C THR A 47 -8.07 11.59 17.14
N ALA A 48 -7.26 11.12 18.10
CA ALA A 48 -7.76 10.39 19.25
C ALA A 48 -8.62 11.32 20.15
N GLU A 49 -9.91 10.99 20.34
CA GLU A 49 -10.80 11.75 21.22
C GLU A 49 -10.53 11.47 22.71
N ASN A 50 -10.03 10.27 22.99
CA ASN A 50 -9.65 9.75 24.31
C ASN A 50 -8.31 9.01 24.18
N ASP A 51 -7.74 8.59 25.31
CA ASP A 51 -6.52 7.79 25.30
C ASP A 51 -6.80 6.40 24.69
N ILE A 52 -6.12 6.08 23.59
CA ILE A 52 -6.31 4.81 22.85
C ILE A 52 -5.04 3.97 22.99
N LYS A 53 -5.19 2.73 23.43
CA LYS A 53 -4.09 1.76 23.43
C LYS A 53 -4.10 0.94 22.15
N ILE A 54 -2.99 0.96 21.40
CA ILE A 54 -2.77 0.13 20.21
C ILE A 54 -1.51 -0.70 20.44
N GLY A 55 -1.68 -2.01 20.62
CA GLY A 55 -0.59 -2.90 21.02
C GLY A 55 0.03 -2.44 22.35
N SER A 56 1.34 -2.19 22.33
CA SER A 56 2.09 -1.68 23.49
C SER A 56 2.11 -0.15 23.58
N PHE A 57 1.56 0.57 22.60
CA PHE A 57 1.57 2.03 22.56
C PHE A 57 0.27 2.61 23.12
N VAL A 58 0.38 3.71 23.86
CA VAL A 58 -0.76 4.52 24.32
C VAL A 58 -0.71 5.85 23.59
N PHE A 59 -1.75 6.13 22.81
CA PHE A 59 -1.96 7.40 22.13
C PHE A 59 -2.86 8.26 23.01
N HIS A 60 -2.30 9.33 23.56
CA HIS A 60 -3.07 10.25 24.37
C HIS A 60 -4.09 11.02 23.53
N LYS A 61 -5.13 11.53 24.20
CA LYS A 61 -6.12 12.44 23.60
C LYS A 61 -5.43 13.56 22.80
N GLY A 62 -5.90 13.78 21.58
CA GLY A 62 -5.36 14.74 20.62
C GLY A 62 -4.23 14.20 19.73
N ALA A 63 -3.71 13.00 19.98
CA ALA A 63 -2.71 12.39 19.11
C ALA A 63 -3.30 11.99 17.75
N LYS A 64 -2.52 12.15 16.68
CA LYS A 64 -2.85 11.65 15.35
C LYS A 64 -2.48 10.17 15.24
N ILE A 65 -3.47 9.34 14.95
CA ILE A 65 -3.30 7.91 14.71
C ILE A 65 -3.42 7.68 13.22
N TYR A 66 -2.36 7.13 12.61
CA TYR A 66 -2.29 6.87 11.18
C TYR A 66 -2.62 5.41 10.88
N SER A 67 -3.32 5.18 9.78
CA SER A 67 -3.69 3.86 9.28
C SER A 67 -3.43 3.73 7.78
N CYS A 68 -3.04 2.53 7.37
CA CYS A 68 -2.97 2.16 5.96
C CYS A 68 -4.39 1.97 5.40
N LYS A 69 -4.54 1.95 4.07
CA LYS A 69 -5.81 1.58 3.42
C LYS A 69 -6.32 0.18 3.80
N CYS A 70 -5.43 -0.73 4.17
CA CYS A 70 -5.82 -2.04 4.71
C CYS A 70 -6.33 -1.97 6.16
N LYS A 71 -6.53 -0.76 6.71
CA LYS A 71 -7.01 -0.44 8.07
C LYS A 71 -6.05 -0.77 9.21
N GLU A 72 -4.89 -1.34 8.89
CA GLU A 72 -3.84 -1.58 9.88
C GLU A 72 -3.15 -0.28 10.29
N TRP A 73 -2.80 -0.21 11.58
CA TRP A 73 -2.05 0.90 12.14
C TRP A 73 -0.67 1.00 11.51
N VAL A 74 -0.23 2.23 11.22
CA VAL A 74 1.12 2.52 10.74
C VAL A 74 1.77 3.57 11.61
N GLY A 75 3.03 3.34 11.96
CA GLY A 75 3.83 4.28 12.71
C GLY A 75 4.17 5.50 11.87
N TYR A 76 4.22 6.68 12.50
CA TYR A 76 4.74 7.87 11.85
C TYR A 76 6.18 7.61 11.38
N LYS A 77 6.46 7.84 10.09
CA LYS A 77 7.71 7.52 9.36
C LYS A 77 7.91 6.07 8.92
N ASP A 78 6.93 5.17 9.09
CA ASP A 78 7.00 3.86 8.43
C ASP A 78 7.10 4.06 6.90
N LEU A 79 8.08 3.44 6.24
CA LEU A 79 8.24 3.55 4.78
C LEU A 79 7.20 2.73 4.01
N PHE A 80 6.70 1.66 4.63
CA PHE A 80 5.70 0.76 4.08
C PHE A 80 4.81 0.19 5.19
N CYS A 81 3.60 -0.23 4.84
CA CYS A 81 2.74 -0.97 5.76
C CYS A 81 3.28 -2.39 5.96
N LYS A 82 3.54 -2.76 7.22
CA LYS A 82 4.07 -4.08 7.61
C LYS A 82 3.13 -5.24 7.31
N HIS A 83 1.83 -4.97 7.14
CA HIS A 83 0.83 -5.99 6.89
C HIS A 83 0.60 -6.24 5.39
N CYS A 84 0.37 -5.19 4.59
CA CYS A 84 0.01 -5.34 3.18
C CYS A 84 1.14 -4.98 2.19
N GLY A 85 2.26 -4.43 2.66
CA GLY A 85 3.40 -4.04 1.84
C GLY A 85 3.25 -2.71 1.09
N GLN A 86 2.15 -1.98 1.30
CA GLN A 86 1.89 -0.68 0.65
C GLN A 86 2.95 0.36 1.04
N LYS A 87 3.62 0.96 0.06
CA LYS A 87 4.55 2.08 0.26
C LYS A 87 3.80 3.32 0.74
N LEU A 88 4.30 3.96 1.79
CA LEU A 88 3.66 5.10 2.45
C LEU A 88 4.33 6.40 2.03
N LYS A 89 3.52 7.46 1.89
CA LYS A 89 3.98 8.84 1.63
C LYS A 89 3.53 9.74 2.77
N TRP A 90 4.48 10.44 3.40
CA TRP A 90 4.21 11.33 4.53
C TRP A 90 4.17 12.83 4.14
N ASP A 91 4.61 13.17 2.93
CA ASP A 91 4.63 14.54 2.36
C ASP A 91 3.38 14.87 1.52
#